data_AF-A0A5K7Z5W5-F1
#
_entry.id   AF-A0A5K7Z5W5-F1
#
_cell.length_a   1.000
_cell.length_b   1.000
_cell.length_c   1.000
_cell.angle_alpha   90.00
_cell.angle_beta   90.00
_cell.angle_gamma   90.00
#
_symmetry.space_group_name_H-M   'P 1'
#
loop_
_entity.id
_entity.type
_entity.pdbx_description
1 polymer ?
#
loop_
_entity_poly.entity_id
_entity_poly.type
_entity_poly.pdbx_seq_one_letter_code
_entity_poly.pdbx_strand_id
1 'polypeptide(L)'
;MSDRYTVIFDGRIMPGKNADMVKERLKSALKTDDQGLARLFTGDPVAVRKSTDKATAEKYKKVFTAAGAFCEIRKDEPPGTPRPETQASAPAPPEPADPPPAPPASQVKTHYTTTSDGGKMVITNIETVPGRTVTEHFGLVSGSTIRAKHIGRDFMAGLKNLVGGELKGYTQLLQESRQQAMDRMVEEARLMGANAIVNVRFSTSSVAQGAAELYAYGTAVRVQ
;
A
#
# COMPACT_ATOMS: atom_id res chain seq x y z
N MET A 1 13.20 13.66 -15.39
CA MET A 1 12.48 13.37 -14.12
C MET A 1 11.68 14.61 -13.76
N SER A 2 10.37 14.50 -13.60
CA SER A 2 9.55 15.65 -13.20
C SER A 2 9.49 15.70 -11.68
N ASP A 3 9.88 16.84 -11.10
CA ASP A 3 9.73 17.10 -9.67
C ASP A 3 8.26 16.90 -9.26
N ARG A 4 8.04 16.05 -8.24
CA ARG A 4 6.72 15.89 -7.64
C ARG A 4 6.67 16.64 -6.32
N TYR A 5 5.46 17.07 -5.96
CA TYR A 5 5.22 17.87 -4.79
C TYR A 5 4.01 17.32 -4.03
N THR A 6 4.07 17.44 -2.71
CA THR A 6 2.99 17.14 -1.79
C THR A 6 2.55 18.43 -1.10
N VAL A 7 1.25 18.71 -1.14
CA VAL A 7 0.61 19.83 -0.44
C VAL A 7 0.15 19.35 0.93
N ILE A 8 0.66 20.01 1.96
CA ILE A 8 0.43 19.69 3.38
C ILE A 8 -0.34 20.85 4.01
N PHE A 9 -1.38 20.53 4.75
CA PHE A 9 -2.20 21.46 5.51
C PHE A 9 -2.14 21.10 6.99
N ASP A 10 -1.76 22.03 7.84
CA ASP A 10 -1.53 21.81 9.28
C ASP A 10 -2.65 22.39 10.16
N GLY A 11 -3.82 22.66 9.58
CA GLY A 11 -4.94 23.22 10.33
C GLY A 11 -4.79 24.71 10.67
N ARG A 12 -3.67 25.36 10.33
CA ARG A 12 -3.45 26.76 10.68
C ARG A 12 -4.24 27.71 9.79
N ILE A 13 -4.95 28.62 10.43
CA ILE A 13 -5.72 29.69 9.80
C ILE A 13 -4.92 31.00 9.91
N MET A 14 -5.04 31.87 8.90
CA MET A 14 -4.37 33.17 8.90
C MET A 14 -4.90 34.08 10.02
N PRO A 15 -4.03 34.86 10.70
CA PRO A 15 -4.45 35.80 11.73
C PRO A 15 -5.52 36.77 11.22
N GLY A 16 -6.57 37.01 12.02
CA GLY A 16 -7.67 37.90 11.65
C GLY A 16 -8.71 37.30 10.70
N LYS A 17 -8.64 36.00 10.39
CA LYS A 17 -9.70 35.28 9.65
C LYS A 17 -10.58 34.46 10.60
N ASN A 18 -11.88 34.50 10.35
CA ASN A 18 -12.86 33.71 11.08
C ASN A 18 -12.78 32.23 10.66
N ALA A 19 -12.71 31.33 11.65
CA ALA A 19 -12.52 29.90 11.42
C ALA A 19 -13.67 29.23 10.66
N ASP A 20 -14.91 29.66 10.88
CA ASP A 20 -16.11 29.08 10.26
C ASP A 20 -16.19 29.47 8.79
N MET A 21 -15.89 30.74 8.47
CA MET A 21 -15.80 31.21 7.07
C MET A 21 -14.68 30.49 6.30
N VAL A 22 -13.52 30.25 6.94
CA VAL A 22 -12.40 29.53 6.32
C VAL A 22 -12.78 28.08 6.04
N LYS A 23 -13.45 27.42 7.01
CA LYS A 23 -13.99 26.07 6.87
C LYS A 23 -14.98 25.95 5.71
N GLU A 24 -15.94 26.86 5.57
CA GLU A 24 -16.89 26.86 4.44
C GLU A 24 -16.19 27.02 3.08
N ARG A 25 -15.23 27.95 2.99
CA ARG A 25 -14.47 28.18 1.76
C ARG A 25 -13.61 26.97 1.39
N LEU A 26 -12.98 26.31 2.37
CA LEU A 26 -12.23 25.07 2.15
C LEU A 26 -13.15 23.91 1.76
N LYS A 27 -14.33 23.80 2.36
CA LYS A 27 -15.35 22.81 1.99
C LYS A 27 -15.75 22.92 0.51
N SER A 28 -16.03 24.15 0.08
CA SER A 28 -16.36 24.47 -1.32
C SER A 28 -15.18 24.25 -2.27
N ALA A 29 -13.99 24.70 -1.88
CA ALA A 29 -12.79 24.61 -2.71
C ALA A 29 -12.28 23.18 -2.90
N LEU A 30 -12.37 22.35 -1.86
CA LEU A 30 -11.94 20.95 -1.88
C LEU A 30 -13.04 19.99 -2.30
N LYS A 31 -14.28 20.47 -2.44
CA LYS A 31 -15.49 19.66 -2.70
C LYS A 31 -15.60 18.49 -1.74
N THR A 32 -15.37 18.76 -0.45
CA THR A 32 -15.38 17.76 0.63
C THR A 32 -16.59 17.98 1.54
N ASP A 33 -16.97 16.96 2.30
CA ASP A 33 -18.05 17.00 3.28
C ASP A 33 -17.53 17.45 4.66
N ASP A 34 -18.43 17.59 5.64
CA ASP A 34 -18.05 18.03 7.00
C ASP A 34 -17.08 17.04 7.67
N GLN A 35 -17.18 15.75 7.33
CA GLN A 35 -16.29 14.70 7.84
C GLN A 35 -14.88 14.80 7.25
N GLY A 36 -14.76 15.05 5.94
CA GLY A 36 -13.48 15.31 5.28
C GLY A 36 -12.84 16.61 5.73
N LEU A 37 -13.64 17.64 6.03
CA LEU A 37 -13.16 18.89 6.59
C LEU A 37 -12.65 18.73 8.03
N ALA A 38 -13.37 17.99 8.88
CA ALA A 38 -12.95 17.72 10.26
C ALA A 38 -11.58 17.03 10.32
N ARG A 39 -11.27 16.16 9.35
CA ARG A 39 -9.96 15.51 9.22
C ARG A 39 -8.82 16.46 8.91
N LEU A 40 -9.10 17.65 8.35
CA LEU A 40 -8.09 18.66 8.04
C LEU A 40 -7.76 19.58 9.22
N PHE A 41 -8.63 19.61 10.23
CA PHE A 41 -8.50 20.46 11.43
C PHE A 41 -8.25 19.63 12.70
N THR A 42 -7.52 18.52 12.57
CA THR A 42 -7.16 17.64 13.70
C THR A 42 -6.00 18.16 14.54
N GLY A 43 -5.30 19.21 14.06
CA GLY A 43 -4.10 19.77 14.69
C GLY A 43 -2.78 19.20 14.16
N ASP A 44 -2.84 18.04 13.49
CA ASP A 44 -1.68 17.42 12.83
C ASP A 44 -1.59 17.81 11.35
N PRO A 45 -0.38 17.89 10.76
CA PRO A 45 -0.20 18.10 9.32
C PRO A 45 -0.80 16.99 8.46
N VAL A 46 -1.81 17.33 7.66
CA VAL A 46 -2.50 16.43 6.74
C VAL A 46 -2.11 16.71 5.29
N ALA A 47 -1.74 15.65 4.57
CA ALA A 47 -1.47 15.74 3.14
C ALA A 47 -2.79 15.86 2.35
N VAL A 48 -3.07 17.06 1.84
CA VAL A 48 -4.26 17.35 1.02
C VAL A 48 -4.12 16.77 -0.38
N ARG A 49 -2.90 16.77 -0.93
CA ARG A 49 -2.62 16.26 -2.27
C ARG A 49 -1.18 15.77 -2.35
N LYS A 50 -0.97 14.51 -2.72
CA LYS A 50 0.36 13.90 -2.89
C LYS A 50 0.74 13.79 -4.37
N SER A 51 2.05 13.78 -4.67
CA SER A 51 2.58 13.45 -6.00
C SER A 51 1.99 14.27 -7.16
N THR A 52 1.91 15.59 -7.00
CA THR A 52 1.43 16.53 -8.04
C THR A 52 2.58 17.36 -8.63
N ASP A 53 2.40 17.95 -9.81
CA ASP A 53 3.38 18.87 -10.39
C ASP A 53 3.41 20.23 -9.67
N LYS A 54 4.47 21.01 -9.86
CA LYS A 54 4.68 22.31 -9.20
C LYS A 54 3.52 23.28 -9.46
N ALA A 55 3.03 23.36 -10.70
CA ALA A 55 1.98 24.30 -11.08
C ALA A 55 0.65 23.95 -10.40
N THR A 56 0.33 22.67 -10.28
CA THR A 56 -0.83 22.18 -9.54
C THR A 56 -0.66 22.42 -8.05
N ALA A 57 0.51 22.14 -7.45
CA ALA A 57 0.76 22.43 -6.03
C ALA A 57 0.61 23.94 -5.71
N GLU A 58 1.12 24.82 -6.57
CA GLU A 58 0.96 26.27 -6.43
C GLU A 58 -0.50 26.73 -6.56
N LYS A 59 -1.30 26.07 -7.40
CA LYS A 59 -2.75 26.33 -7.47
C LYS A 59 -3.43 26.00 -6.15
N TYR A 60 -3.12 24.85 -5.56
CA TYR A 60 -3.61 24.50 -4.22
C TYR A 60 -3.17 25.55 -3.19
N LYS A 61 -1.91 26.00 -3.23
CA LYS A 61 -1.43 27.05 -2.33
C LYS A 61 -2.20 28.37 -2.46
N LYS A 62 -2.50 28.80 -3.69
CA LYS A 62 -3.33 29.99 -3.95
C LYS A 62 -4.76 29.82 -3.42
N VAL A 63 -5.36 28.66 -3.61
CA VAL A 63 -6.72 28.35 -3.14
C VAL A 63 -6.80 28.37 -1.61
N PHE A 64 -5.86 27.74 -0.91
CA PHE A 64 -5.80 27.76 0.56
C PHE A 64 -5.55 29.16 1.10
N THR A 65 -4.64 29.92 0.47
CA THR A 65 -4.36 31.32 0.83
C THR A 65 -5.61 32.19 0.66
N ALA A 66 -6.35 32.03 -0.44
CA ALA A 66 -7.60 32.75 -0.70
C ALA A 66 -8.72 32.35 0.27
N ALA A 67 -8.74 31.09 0.70
CA ALA A 67 -9.64 30.60 1.75
C ALA A 67 -9.25 31.10 3.15
N GLY A 68 -8.04 31.64 3.33
CA GLY A 68 -7.54 32.17 4.60
C GLY A 68 -6.79 31.16 5.45
N ALA A 69 -6.24 30.10 4.84
CA ALA A 69 -5.57 29.01 5.53
C ALA A 69 -4.12 28.84 5.04
N PHE A 70 -3.21 28.41 5.93
CA PHE A 70 -1.82 28.14 5.59
C PHE A 70 -1.67 26.74 5.03
N CYS A 71 -0.93 26.60 3.93
CA CYS A 71 -0.50 25.29 3.46
C CYS A 71 0.95 25.36 2.98
N GLU A 72 1.64 24.23 3.14
CA GLU A 72 3.03 24.06 2.78
C GLU A 72 3.13 23.14 1.56
N ILE A 73 4.06 23.46 0.66
CA ILE A 73 4.39 22.60 -0.48
C ILE A 73 5.72 21.95 -0.18
N ARG A 74 5.74 20.62 -0.02
CA ARG A 74 6.95 19.83 0.09
C ARG A 74 7.30 19.23 -1.27
N LYS A 75 8.57 19.30 -1.68
CA LYS A 75 9.07 18.59 -2.85
C LYS A 75 9.30 17.12 -2.46
N ASP A 76 8.69 16.19 -3.20
CA ASP A 76 8.96 14.76 -3.09
C ASP A 76 10.35 14.51 -3.70
N GLU A 77 11.32 14.11 -2.88
CA GLU A 77 12.65 13.68 -3.36
C GLU A 77 12.52 12.37 -4.14
N PRO A 78 13.24 12.18 -5.27
CA PRO A 78 13.27 10.89 -5.96
C PRO A 78 13.90 9.82 -5.04
N PRO A 79 13.44 8.56 -5.11
CA PRO A 79 13.99 7.51 -4.26
C PRO A 79 15.42 7.21 -4.72
N GLY A 80 16.41 7.65 -3.96
CA GLY A 80 17.80 7.54 -4.38
C GLY A 80 18.82 8.29 -3.52
N THR A 81 18.73 8.19 -2.19
CA THR A 81 19.88 8.24 -1.26
C THR A 81 19.39 7.86 0.12
N PRO A 82 19.92 6.82 0.78
CA PRO A 82 19.59 6.56 2.17
C PRO A 82 20.18 7.70 3.00
N ARG A 83 19.33 8.56 3.57
CA ARG A 83 19.75 9.38 4.70
C ARG A 83 19.86 8.44 5.90
N PRO A 84 20.85 8.61 6.79
CA PRO A 84 20.78 8.00 8.10
C PRO A 84 19.53 8.60 8.76
N GLU A 85 18.52 7.77 8.97
CA GLU A 85 17.44 8.09 9.88
C GLU A 85 18.09 8.34 11.24
N THR A 86 18.14 9.60 11.67
CA THR A 86 18.28 9.87 13.10
C THR A 86 17.02 9.29 13.71
N GLN A 87 17.15 8.08 14.26
CA GLN A 87 16.15 7.45 15.10
C GLN A 87 15.84 8.44 16.22
N ALA A 88 14.78 9.22 16.04
CA ALA A 88 14.02 9.67 17.19
C ALA A 88 13.52 8.38 17.83
N SER A 89 14.15 8.00 18.93
CA SER A 89 13.71 6.92 19.79
C SER A 89 12.25 7.21 20.16
N ALA A 90 11.32 6.54 19.49
CA ALA A 90 9.99 6.37 20.05
C ALA A 90 10.20 5.77 21.45
N PRO A 91 9.49 6.27 22.49
CA PRO A 91 9.52 5.59 23.78
C PRO A 91 9.16 4.13 23.54
N ALA A 92 9.96 3.23 24.14
CA ALA A 92 9.78 1.80 23.99
C ALA A 92 8.29 1.46 24.24
N PRO A 93 7.66 0.65 23.38
CA PRO A 93 6.39 0.04 23.72
C PRO A 93 6.55 -0.63 25.10
N PRO A 94 5.54 -0.58 25.99
CA PRO A 94 5.58 -1.40 27.18
C PRO A 94 5.89 -2.83 26.75
N GLU A 95 6.85 -3.44 27.45
CA GLU A 95 7.30 -4.81 27.26
C GLU A 95 6.06 -5.70 27.00
N PRO A 96 6.03 -6.48 25.91
CA PRO A 96 4.86 -7.28 25.62
C PRO A 96 4.63 -8.20 26.81
N ALA A 97 3.48 -8.05 27.46
CA ALA A 97 2.95 -9.09 28.33
C ALA A 97 3.06 -10.41 27.58
N ASP A 98 3.48 -11.48 28.27
CA ASP A 98 3.67 -12.80 27.68
C ASP A 98 2.57 -13.07 26.65
N PRO A 99 2.93 -13.38 25.39
CA PRO A 99 1.93 -13.63 24.37
C PRO A 99 0.98 -14.69 24.93
N PRO A 100 -0.35 -14.48 24.84
CA PRO A 100 -1.29 -15.49 25.30
C PRO A 100 -0.89 -16.84 24.68
N PRO A 101 -0.87 -17.93 25.47
CA PRO A 101 -0.35 -19.21 25.01
C PRO A 101 -0.97 -19.53 23.65
N ALA A 102 -0.10 -19.76 22.66
CA ALA A 102 -0.53 -20.04 21.31
C ALA A 102 -1.59 -21.16 21.37
N PRO A 103 -2.72 -21.01 20.66
CA PRO A 103 -3.74 -22.04 20.67
C PRO A 103 -3.08 -23.38 20.32
N PRO A 104 -3.48 -24.49 20.99
CA PRO A 104 -2.86 -25.78 20.75
C PRO A 104 -2.89 -26.07 19.25
N ALA A 105 -1.73 -26.44 18.70
CA ALA A 105 -1.48 -26.61 17.26
C ALA A 105 -2.49 -27.54 16.55
N SER A 106 -3.27 -28.32 17.31
CA SER A 106 -4.33 -29.20 16.85
C SER A 106 -5.59 -28.52 16.28
N GLN A 107 -5.72 -27.19 16.33
CA GLN A 107 -6.94 -26.49 15.87
C GLN A 107 -6.78 -25.62 14.61
N VAL A 108 -5.56 -25.45 14.07
CA VAL A 108 -5.35 -24.56 12.91
C VAL A 108 -5.58 -25.34 11.60
N LYS A 109 -6.71 -25.07 10.94
CA LYS A 109 -6.98 -25.62 9.59
C LYS A 109 -5.93 -25.10 8.61
N THR A 110 -5.09 -25.99 8.08
CA THR A 110 -4.14 -25.63 7.02
C THR A 110 -4.88 -25.54 5.70
N HIS A 111 -4.80 -24.39 5.03
CA HIS A 111 -5.33 -24.20 3.69
C HIS A 111 -4.29 -24.62 2.64
N TYR A 112 -4.76 -25.26 1.55
CA TYR A 112 -3.91 -25.69 0.44
C TYR A 112 -4.38 -25.04 -0.86
N THR A 113 -3.42 -24.75 -1.72
CA THR A 113 -3.65 -24.48 -3.15
C THR A 113 -3.31 -25.73 -3.96
N THR A 114 -4.08 -26.00 -5.00
CA THR A 114 -3.80 -27.06 -5.97
C THR A 114 -2.74 -26.58 -6.95
N THR A 115 -1.66 -27.37 -7.12
CA THR A 115 -0.60 -27.07 -8.09
C THR A 115 -0.98 -27.55 -9.49
N SER A 116 -0.22 -27.12 -10.50
CA SER A 116 -0.45 -27.43 -11.92
C SER A 116 -0.47 -28.94 -12.24
N ASP A 117 0.22 -29.75 -11.44
CA ASP A 117 0.26 -31.22 -11.52
C ASP A 117 -0.77 -31.93 -10.60
N GLY A 118 -1.68 -31.18 -9.98
CA GLY A 118 -2.68 -31.73 -9.05
C GLY A 118 -2.18 -31.98 -7.63
N GLY A 119 -0.93 -31.63 -7.31
CA GLY A 119 -0.39 -31.62 -5.95
C GLY A 119 -1.01 -30.55 -5.05
N LYS A 120 -0.59 -30.54 -3.77
CA LYS A 120 -1.03 -29.58 -2.76
C LYS A 120 0.14 -28.73 -2.26
N MET A 121 -0.03 -27.42 -2.27
CA MET A 121 0.94 -26.45 -1.75
C MET A 121 0.34 -25.69 -0.57
N VAL A 122 1.03 -25.69 0.57
CA VAL A 122 0.72 -24.78 1.69
C VAL A 122 1.35 -23.43 1.41
N ILE A 123 0.63 -22.33 1.63
CA ILE A 123 1.17 -20.99 1.46
C ILE A 123 0.82 -20.17 2.69
N THR A 124 1.81 -19.54 3.31
CA THR A 124 1.61 -18.76 4.53
C THR A 124 2.51 -17.53 4.58
N ASN A 125 2.04 -16.49 5.26
CA ASN A 125 2.79 -15.26 5.50
C ASN A 125 3.57 -15.28 6.84
N ILE A 126 3.49 -16.36 7.61
CA ILE A 126 4.35 -16.59 8.78
C ILE A 126 5.51 -17.53 8.43
N GLU A 127 6.51 -17.63 9.31
CA GLU A 127 7.77 -18.33 9.02
C GLU A 127 7.67 -19.86 9.05
N THR A 128 6.62 -20.41 9.67
CA THR A 128 6.42 -21.85 9.82
C THR A 128 4.98 -22.24 9.49
N VAL A 129 4.73 -23.54 9.33
CA VAL A 129 3.38 -24.09 9.21
C VAL A 129 2.99 -24.69 10.56
N PRO A 130 2.00 -24.13 11.28
CA PRO A 130 1.61 -24.65 12.59
C PRO A 130 1.28 -26.14 12.55
N GLY A 131 1.79 -26.89 13.53
CA GLY A 131 1.59 -28.34 13.62
C GLY A 131 2.42 -29.17 12.62
N ARG A 132 3.34 -28.55 11.87
CA ARG A 132 4.27 -29.25 10.98
C ARG A 132 5.71 -28.84 11.22
N THR A 133 6.64 -29.73 10.86
CA THR A 133 8.08 -29.48 10.95
C THR A 133 8.66 -29.27 9.55
N VAL A 134 9.54 -28.28 9.40
CA VAL A 134 10.31 -28.09 8.16
C VAL A 134 11.42 -29.14 8.11
N THR A 135 11.41 -29.98 7.07
CA THR A 135 12.40 -31.05 6.88
C THR A 135 13.44 -30.71 5.83
N GLU A 136 13.12 -29.85 4.87
CA GLU A 136 14.03 -29.39 3.81
C GLU A 136 13.79 -27.92 3.48
N HIS A 137 14.85 -27.19 3.15
CA HIS A 137 14.82 -25.79 2.74
C HIS A 137 15.36 -25.66 1.31
N PHE A 138 14.53 -25.16 0.40
CA PHE A 138 14.85 -25.01 -1.02
C PHE A 138 15.27 -23.59 -1.41
N GLY A 139 15.10 -22.61 -0.51
CA GLY A 139 15.51 -21.22 -0.72
C GLY A 139 14.39 -20.30 -1.17
N LEU A 140 14.78 -19.14 -1.69
CA LEU A 140 13.87 -18.10 -2.18
C LEU A 140 13.14 -18.59 -3.43
N VAL A 141 11.82 -18.39 -3.45
CA VAL A 141 10.99 -18.50 -4.64
C VAL A 141 10.23 -17.21 -4.86
N SER A 142 9.93 -16.91 -6.12
CA SER A 142 9.35 -15.64 -6.51
C SER A 142 8.51 -15.71 -7.78
N GLY A 143 7.67 -14.71 -7.97
CA GLY A 143 6.92 -14.52 -9.20
C GLY A 143 6.54 -13.07 -9.34
N SER A 144 6.64 -12.53 -10.55
CA SER A 144 6.28 -11.14 -10.82
C SER A 144 5.36 -11.00 -12.02
N THR A 145 4.68 -9.86 -12.13
CA THR A 145 3.95 -9.45 -13.32
C THR A 145 4.02 -7.94 -13.47
N ILE A 146 4.08 -7.46 -14.71
CA ILE A 146 4.15 -6.02 -15.02
C ILE A 146 2.85 -5.61 -15.69
N ARG A 147 2.17 -4.58 -15.15
CA ARG A 147 0.94 -4.03 -15.71
C ARG A 147 1.14 -2.60 -16.20
N ALA A 148 0.71 -2.33 -17.43
CA ALA A 148 0.76 -1.00 -18.04
C ALA A 148 -0.52 -0.18 -17.76
N LYS A 149 -0.38 1.15 -17.70
CA LYS A 149 -1.47 2.12 -17.48
C LYS A 149 -2.54 2.08 -18.57
N HIS A 150 -2.19 1.66 -19.79
CA HIS A 150 -3.14 1.59 -20.90
C HIS A 150 -4.23 0.54 -20.67
N ILE A 151 -3.89 -0.55 -19.96
CA ILE A 151 -4.87 -1.53 -19.49
C ILE A 151 -5.92 -0.85 -18.58
N GLY A 152 -5.50 0.11 -17.73
CA GLY A 152 -6.38 0.88 -16.85
C GLY A 152 -7.29 1.90 -17.56
N ARG A 153 -6.95 2.31 -18.79
CA ARG A 153 -7.77 3.25 -19.58
C ARG A 153 -9.03 2.57 -20.11
N ASP A 154 -8.94 1.31 -20.52
CA ASP A 154 -10.09 0.53 -20.99
C ASP A 154 -11.06 0.25 -19.83
N PHE A 155 -10.55 0.00 -18.63
CA PHE A 155 -11.37 -0.11 -17.42
C PHE A 155 -12.02 1.21 -16.99
N MET A 156 -11.41 2.36 -17.31
CA MET A 156 -11.95 3.69 -17.00
C MET A 156 -13.18 4.04 -17.84
N ALA A 157 -13.33 3.45 -19.04
CA ALA A 157 -14.50 3.64 -19.89
C ALA A 157 -15.79 3.10 -19.25
N GLY A 158 -15.69 2.04 -18.44
CA GLY A 158 -16.79 1.47 -17.65
C GLY A 158 -17.01 2.13 -16.28
N LEU A 159 -16.16 3.09 -15.90
CA LEU A 159 -16.13 3.69 -14.55
C LEU A 159 -16.73 5.10 -14.49
N LYS A 160 -17.32 5.59 -15.58
CA LYS A 160 -17.93 6.93 -15.68
C LYS A 160 -19.08 7.18 -14.69
N ASN A 161 -19.50 6.18 -13.90
CA ASN A 161 -20.61 6.25 -12.96
C ASN A 161 -20.25 6.13 -11.46
N LEU A 162 -18.97 6.16 -11.06
CA LEU A 162 -18.59 5.95 -9.65
C LEU A 162 -18.11 7.24 -8.97
N VAL A 163 -19.06 7.96 -8.37
CA VAL A 163 -18.79 8.92 -7.29
C VAL A 163 -18.58 8.12 -6.00
N GLY A 164 -17.35 8.14 -5.46
CA GLY A 164 -17.04 7.77 -4.07
C GLY A 164 -16.82 6.29 -3.73
N GLY A 165 -16.82 5.37 -4.70
CA GLY A 165 -16.66 3.92 -4.46
C GLY A 165 -15.34 3.32 -4.97
N GLU A 166 -15.19 2.00 -4.77
CA GLU A 166 -14.04 1.22 -5.24
C GLU A 166 -13.89 1.27 -6.77
N LEU A 167 -12.64 1.41 -7.23
CA LEU A 167 -12.31 1.40 -8.65
C LEU A 167 -12.30 -0.05 -9.16
N LYS A 168 -13.48 -0.65 -9.35
CA LYS A 168 -13.66 -2.09 -9.65
C LYS A 168 -12.70 -2.65 -10.70
N GLY A 169 -12.47 -1.95 -11.81
CA GLY A 169 -11.54 -2.42 -12.85
C GLY A 169 -10.07 -2.44 -12.41
N TYR A 170 -9.64 -1.48 -11.58
CA TYR A 170 -8.30 -1.50 -10.99
C TYR A 170 -8.18 -2.56 -9.89
N THR A 171 -9.22 -2.77 -9.09
CA THR A 171 -9.27 -3.86 -8.11
C THR A 171 -9.14 -5.22 -8.80
N GLN A 172 -9.93 -5.44 -9.85
CA GLN A 172 -9.87 -6.68 -10.63
C GLN A 172 -8.48 -6.87 -11.23
N LEU A 173 -7.91 -5.83 -11.85
CA LEU A 173 -6.55 -5.88 -12.38
C LEU A 173 -5.52 -6.24 -11.30
N LEU A 174 -5.64 -5.67 -10.10
CA LEU A 174 -4.73 -5.97 -9.00
C LEU A 174 -4.89 -7.42 -8.52
N GLN A 175 -6.11 -7.93 -8.45
CA GLN A 175 -6.40 -9.32 -8.09
C GLN A 175 -5.82 -10.29 -9.11
N GLU A 176 -6.06 -10.07 -10.40
CA GLU A 176 -5.50 -10.88 -11.49
C GLU A 176 -3.96 -10.84 -11.50
N SER A 177 -3.39 -9.66 -11.23
CA SER A 177 -1.94 -9.51 -11.13
C SER A 177 -1.37 -10.31 -9.95
N ARG A 178 -2.05 -10.27 -8.80
CA ARG A 178 -1.65 -11.03 -7.60
C ARG A 178 -1.70 -12.52 -7.86
N GLN A 179 -2.78 -12.99 -8.49
CA GLN A 179 -2.93 -14.39 -8.84
C GLN A 179 -1.79 -14.84 -9.75
N GLN A 180 -1.51 -14.09 -10.82
CA GLN A 180 -0.44 -14.44 -11.76
C GLN A 180 0.95 -14.47 -11.11
N ALA A 181 1.26 -13.50 -10.24
CA ALA A 181 2.52 -13.48 -9.52
C ALA A 181 2.64 -14.68 -8.56
N MET A 182 1.54 -15.02 -7.86
CA MET A 182 1.46 -16.18 -6.98
C MET A 182 1.62 -17.49 -7.74
N ASP A 183 0.94 -17.66 -8.87
CA ASP A 183 1.01 -18.89 -9.67
C ASP A 183 2.44 -19.16 -10.14
N ARG A 184 3.18 -18.12 -10.54
CA ARG A 184 4.59 -18.22 -10.92
C ARG A 184 5.49 -18.64 -9.75
N MET A 185 5.28 -18.04 -8.58
CA MET A 185 6.02 -18.39 -7.35
C MET A 185 5.72 -19.83 -6.90
N VAL A 186 4.46 -20.26 -6.99
CA VAL A 186 4.02 -21.62 -6.67
C VAL A 186 4.63 -22.64 -7.63
N GLU A 187 4.65 -22.33 -8.92
CA GLU A 187 5.26 -23.20 -9.93
C GLU A 187 6.76 -23.34 -9.72
N GLU A 188 7.47 -22.25 -9.39
CA GLU A 188 8.89 -22.32 -9.05
C GLU A 188 9.14 -23.24 -7.83
N ALA A 189 8.37 -23.06 -6.75
CA ALA A 189 8.47 -23.92 -5.56
C ALA A 189 8.17 -25.39 -5.87
N ARG A 190 7.18 -25.65 -6.73
CA ARG A 190 6.82 -27.00 -7.18
C ARG A 190 7.96 -27.65 -7.95
N LEU A 191 8.59 -26.92 -8.87
CA LEU A 191 9.74 -27.40 -9.64
C LEU A 191 10.95 -27.73 -8.75
N MET A 192 11.09 -27.06 -7.60
CA MET A 192 12.08 -27.39 -6.58
C MET A 192 11.70 -28.59 -5.70
N GLY A 193 10.49 -29.13 -5.84
CA GLY A 193 9.99 -30.25 -5.04
C GLY A 193 9.42 -29.86 -3.67
N ALA A 194 9.23 -28.56 -3.42
CA ALA A 194 8.63 -28.05 -2.18
C ALA A 194 7.14 -28.40 -2.09
N ASN A 195 6.62 -28.49 -0.86
CA ASN A 195 5.19 -28.65 -0.59
C ASN A 195 4.60 -27.51 0.27
N ALA A 196 5.45 -26.54 0.64
CA ALA A 196 5.03 -25.31 1.30
C ALA A 196 5.90 -24.12 0.89
N ILE A 197 5.29 -22.93 0.91
CA ILE A 197 5.97 -21.64 0.82
C ILE A 197 5.62 -20.85 2.08
N VAL A 198 6.64 -20.54 2.88
CA VAL A 198 6.50 -19.77 4.11
C VAL A 198 6.98 -18.33 3.92
N ASN A 199 6.61 -17.47 4.85
CA ASN A 199 7.01 -16.07 4.89
C ASN A 199 6.70 -15.30 3.59
N VAL A 200 5.56 -15.58 2.95
CA VAL A 200 5.18 -14.93 1.70
C VAL A 200 4.96 -13.44 1.90
N ARG A 201 5.47 -12.64 0.96
CA ARG A 201 5.36 -11.19 0.90
C ARG A 201 5.02 -10.74 -0.51
N PHE A 202 4.37 -9.58 -0.60
CA PHE A 202 4.15 -8.88 -1.85
C PHE A 202 4.85 -7.53 -1.81
N SER A 203 5.42 -7.14 -2.95
CA SER A 203 5.97 -5.82 -3.17
C SER A 203 5.46 -5.26 -4.50
N THR A 204 5.36 -3.95 -4.59
CA THR A 204 5.01 -3.26 -5.84
C THR A 204 6.02 -2.17 -6.13
N SER A 205 6.49 -2.11 -7.38
CA SER A 205 7.47 -1.12 -7.81
C SER A 205 7.05 -0.51 -9.15
N SER A 206 7.30 0.78 -9.35
CA SER A 206 7.19 1.38 -10.69
C SER A 206 8.41 0.99 -11.52
N VAL A 207 8.20 0.28 -12.63
CA VAL A 207 9.30 -0.18 -13.50
C VAL A 207 9.52 0.72 -14.71
N ALA A 208 8.47 1.40 -15.17
CA ALA A 208 8.56 2.40 -16.23
C ALA A 208 7.46 3.46 -16.09
N GLN A 209 7.50 4.50 -16.91
CA GLN A 209 6.43 5.50 -16.94
C GLN A 209 5.11 4.83 -17.30
N GLY A 210 4.27 4.61 -16.29
CA GLY A 210 3.01 3.94 -16.49
C GLY A 210 3.08 2.44 -16.58
N ALA A 211 4.10 1.80 -16.03
CA ALA A 211 4.08 0.38 -15.77
C ALA A 211 4.53 0.12 -14.33
N ALA A 212 3.81 -0.76 -13.64
CA ALA A 212 4.14 -1.21 -12.30
C ALA A 212 4.30 -2.73 -12.26
N GLU A 213 5.31 -3.18 -11.55
CA GLU A 213 5.50 -4.58 -11.20
C GLU A 213 4.76 -4.88 -9.90
N LEU A 214 4.10 -6.04 -9.87
CA LEU A 214 3.71 -6.73 -8.66
C LEU A 214 4.60 -7.96 -8.51
N TYR A 215 5.32 -8.02 -7.40
CA TYR A 215 6.27 -9.07 -7.05
C TYR A 215 5.76 -9.84 -5.84
N ALA A 216 5.72 -11.17 -5.93
CA ALA A 216 5.42 -12.09 -4.84
C ALA A 216 6.68 -12.92 -4.56
N TYR A 217 7.03 -13.10 -3.29
CA TYR A 217 8.19 -13.91 -2.92
C TYR A 217 8.00 -14.56 -1.55
N GLY A 218 8.72 -15.67 -1.32
CA GLY A 218 8.69 -16.42 -0.06
C GLY A 218 9.82 -17.45 -0.01
N THR A 219 9.79 -18.31 1.00
CA THR A 219 10.78 -19.39 1.18
C THR A 219 10.14 -20.74 0.90
N ALA A 220 10.65 -21.48 -0.08
CA ALA A 220 10.19 -22.82 -0.42
C ALA A 220 10.79 -23.85 0.54
N VAL A 221 9.93 -24.70 1.09
CA VAL A 221 10.29 -25.71 2.09
C VAL A 221 9.51 -27.01 1.89
N ARG A 222 10.04 -28.10 2.46
CA ARG A 222 9.26 -29.33 2.70
C ARG A 222 8.82 -29.35 4.16
N VAL A 223 7.53 -29.59 4.40
CA VAL A 223 6.95 -29.77 5.74
C VAL A 223 6.29 -31.14 5.90
N GLN A 224 6.34 -31.68 7.11
CA GLN A 224 5.70 -32.93 7.54
C GLN A 224 4.88 -32.73 8.81
#